data_AF-A0A0C3MRJ9-F1
#
_entry.id   AF-A0A0C3MRJ9-F1
#
_cell.length_a   1.000
_cell.length_b   1.000
_cell.length_c   1.000
_cell.angle_alpha   90.00
_cell.angle_beta   90.00
_cell.angle_gamma   90.00
#
_symmetry.space_group_name_H-M   'P 1'
#
loop_
_entity.id
_entity.type
_entity.pdbx_description
1 polymer ?
#
loop_
_entity_poly.entity_id
_entity_poly.type
_entity_poly.pdbx_seq_one_letter_code
_entity_poly.pdbx_strand_id
1 'polypeptide(L)'
;MTLSSSWHAYDHYGLALIAVVGTLIATVSIQWFIQASRWREWAMLFQGVAPPFINIIGVLFGLTLAFLANDTWSAHDRAMNAVYREADALRSVAALTDTLPAPLRTRVRAALSNYATSCVAEWPYLAQRRQNPEVLAHADALLVLLAGRTVEEAAGRNAQALMLARASDARADRDLRVALSQTHVNPLKWLGMAFLGFITLVSIAAVHLERPRAAFAAVLLFALAAAPTAAIVLVQGNPFQDPTSVTPKPLEAVSQALNMMD
;
A
#
# COMPACT_ATOMS: atom_id res chain seq x y z
N MET A 1 -25.08 -10.64 -8.65
CA MET A 1 -24.54 -10.14 -7.37
C MET A 1 -23.02 -9.93 -7.51
N THR A 2 -22.61 -9.11 -8.48
CA THR A 2 -21.21 -9.08 -8.99
C THR A 2 -20.71 -7.67 -9.36
N LEU A 3 -21.50 -6.62 -9.10
CA LEU A 3 -21.09 -5.23 -9.39
C LEU A 3 -20.53 -4.49 -8.16
N SER A 4 -20.76 -5.00 -6.93
CA SER A 4 -20.25 -4.37 -5.70
C SER A 4 -18.85 -4.87 -5.30
N SER A 5 -18.42 -6.06 -5.73
CA SER A 5 -17.11 -6.61 -5.36
C SER A 5 -15.94 -5.99 -6.11
N SER A 6 -16.20 -5.36 -7.27
CA SER A 6 -15.18 -4.70 -8.09
C SER A 6 -14.85 -3.28 -7.63
N TRP A 7 -15.71 -2.61 -6.84
CA TRP A 7 -15.41 -1.26 -6.35
C TRP A 7 -14.20 -1.26 -5.42
N HIS A 8 -14.17 -2.16 -4.42
CA HIS A 8 -13.05 -2.25 -3.46
C HIS A 8 -11.67 -2.51 -4.06
N ALA A 9 -11.59 -3.13 -5.24
CA ALA A 9 -10.33 -3.36 -5.94
C ALA A 9 -9.81 -2.10 -6.66
N TYR A 10 -10.70 -1.21 -7.12
CA TYR A 10 -10.36 -0.03 -7.93
C TYR A 10 -10.69 1.32 -7.26
N ASP A 11 -11.12 1.31 -5.99
CA ASP A 11 -11.49 2.51 -5.24
C ASP A 11 -10.40 3.60 -5.28
N HIS A 12 -9.12 3.22 -5.31
CA HIS A 12 -8.00 4.16 -5.36
C HIS A 12 -7.85 4.88 -6.71
N TYR A 13 -8.11 4.21 -7.85
CA TYR A 13 -8.16 4.89 -9.15
C TYR A 13 -9.35 5.83 -9.24
N GLY A 14 -10.50 5.44 -8.67
CA GLY A 14 -11.67 6.30 -8.55
C GLY A 14 -11.37 7.55 -7.71
N LEU A 15 -10.77 7.37 -6.53
CA LEU A 15 -10.35 8.48 -5.67
C LEU A 15 -9.27 9.35 -6.32
N ALA A 16 -8.36 8.77 -7.11
CA ALA A 16 -7.30 9.51 -7.80
C ALA A 16 -7.89 10.35 -8.93
N LEU A 17 -8.84 9.79 -9.67
CA LEU A 17 -9.62 10.52 -10.67
C LEU A 17 -10.43 11.64 -10.01
N ILE A 18 -11.09 11.39 -8.87
CA ILE A 18 -11.80 12.41 -8.10
C ILE A 18 -10.84 13.51 -7.64
N ALA A 19 -9.62 13.18 -7.20
CA ALA A 19 -8.63 14.17 -6.81
C ALA A 19 -8.21 15.05 -7.99
N VAL A 20 -7.92 14.45 -9.15
CA VAL A 20 -7.52 15.19 -10.36
C VAL A 20 -8.67 16.04 -10.90
N VAL A 21 -9.82 15.42 -11.16
CA VAL A 21 -11.00 16.10 -11.69
C VAL A 21 -11.51 17.14 -10.71
N GLY A 22 -11.54 16.83 -9.42
CA GLY A 22 -11.92 17.76 -8.36
C GLY A 22 -10.99 18.97 -8.28
N THR A 23 -9.68 18.77 -8.45
CA THR A 23 -8.72 19.88 -8.52
C THR A 23 -8.97 20.75 -9.75
N LEU A 24 -9.19 20.16 -10.93
CA LEU A 24 -9.51 20.90 -12.16
C LEU A 24 -10.82 21.69 -12.04
N ILE A 25 -11.86 21.07 -11.46
CA ILE A 25 -13.13 21.73 -11.17
C ILE A 25 -12.91 22.90 -10.20
N ALA A 26 -12.11 22.71 -9.15
CA ALA A 26 -11.77 23.78 -8.21
C ALA A 26 -11.04 24.93 -8.91
N THR A 27 -10.06 24.64 -9.78
CA THR A 27 -9.35 25.65 -10.57
C THR A 27 -10.31 26.47 -11.45
N VAL A 28 -11.19 25.79 -12.21
CA VAL A 28 -12.19 26.47 -13.06
C VAL A 28 -13.19 27.27 -12.22
N SER A 29 -13.64 26.72 -11.09
CA SER A 29 -14.61 27.36 -10.19
C SER A 29 -14.03 28.62 -9.55
N ILE A 30 -12.78 28.57 -9.08
CA ILE A 30 -12.06 29.72 -8.54
C ILE A 30 -11.92 30.80 -9.62
N GLN A 31 -11.54 30.40 -10.84
CA GLN A 31 -11.39 31.35 -11.94
C GLN A 31 -12.71 32.01 -12.35
N TRP A 32 -13.78 31.24 -12.42
CA TRP A 32 -15.13 31.74 -12.67
C TRP A 32 -15.59 32.68 -11.55
N PHE A 33 -15.31 32.33 -10.29
CA PHE A 33 -15.65 33.11 -9.11
C PHE A 33 -14.99 34.50 -9.13
N ILE A 34 -13.71 34.58 -9.51
CA ILE A 34 -12.97 35.85 -9.54
C ILE A 34 -13.37 36.74 -10.73
N GLN A 35 -13.76 36.16 -11.87
CA GLN A 35 -14.00 36.92 -13.11
C GLN A 35 -15.46 37.23 -13.42
N ALA A 36 -16.36 36.25 -13.28
CA ALA A 36 -17.70 36.28 -13.87
C ALA A 36 -18.84 36.15 -12.84
N SER A 37 -18.50 35.90 -11.58
CA SER A 37 -19.50 35.74 -10.51
C SER A 37 -20.04 37.09 -10.03
N ARG A 38 -21.32 37.10 -9.64
CA ARG A 38 -21.96 38.23 -8.92
C ARG A 38 -21.25 38.58 -7.60
N TRP A 39 -20.43 37.66 -7.08
CA TRP A 39 -19.68 37.80 -5.84
C TRP A 39 -18.26 38.38 -6.04
N ARG A 40 -17.95 38.89 -7.24
CA ARG A 40 -16.62 39.48 -7.52
C ARG A 40 -16.26 40.63 -6.58
N GLU A 41 -17.22 41.49 -6.24
CA GLU A 41 -17.00 42.58 -5.27
C GLU A 41 -16.63 42.04 -3.89
N TRP A 42 -17.25 40.93 -3.48
CA TRP A 42 -16.89 40.25 -2.25
C TRP A 42 -15.48 39.63 -2.32
N ALA A 43 -15.09 39.05 -3.46
CA ALA A 43 -13.74 38.55 -3.66
C ALA A 43 -12.69 39.68 -3.55
N MET A 44 -13.02 40.89 -4.01
CA MET A 44 -12.15 42.07 -3.88
C MET A 44 -11.97 42.53 -2.41
N LEU A 45 -12.78 42.07 -1.46
CA LEU A 45 -12.51 42.33 -0.02
C LEU A 45 -11.22 41.66 0.47
N PHE A 46 -10.75 40.62 -0.23
CA PHE A 46 -9.46 39.97 0.06
C PHE A 46 -8.30 40.62 -0.72
N GLN A 47 -8.53 41.75 -1.38
CA GLN A 47 -7.47 42.54 -1.99
C GLN A 47 -6.50 43.03 -0.90
N GLY A 48 -5.20 42.83 -1.13
CA GLY A 48 -4.15 43.16 -0.16
C GLY A 48 -3.60 41.96 0.62
N VAL A 49 -4.09 40.74 0.37
CA VAL A 49 -3.37 39.52 0.81
C VAL A 49 -1.96 39.53 0.22
N ALA A 50 -0.97 39.58 1.10
CA ALA A 50 0.42 39.71 0.68
C ALA A 50 0.93 38.41 0.01
N PRO A 51 1.70 38.50 -1.09
CA PRO A 51 2.24 37.33 -1.78
C PRO A 51 2.93 36.27 -0.90
N PRO A 52 3.69 36.63 0.17
CA PRO A 52 4.33 35.64 1.05
C PRO A 52 3.37 34.68 1.76
N PHE A 53 2.08 35.01 1.90
CA PHE A 53 1.10 34.13 2.55
C PHE A 53 0.85 32.84 1.76
N ILE A 54 1.02 32.88 0.43
CA ILE A 54 1.01 31.67 -0.42
C ILE A 54 2.05 30.67 0.06
N ASN A 55 3.26 31.14 0.43
CA ASN A 55 4.35 30.26 0.81
C ASN A 55 4.04 29.50 2.10
N ILE A 56 3.39 30.15 3.08
CA ILE A 56 3.05 29.50 4.35
C ILE A 56 2.09 28.33 4.10
N ILE A 57 1.01 28.57 3.36
CA ILE A 57 -0.01 27.54 3.09
C ILE A 57 0.54 26.48 2.14
N GLY A 58 1.29 26.88 1.11
CA GLY A 58 1.94 25.98 0.17
C GLY A 58 2.94 25.05 0.84
N VAL A 59 3.71 25.54 1.82
CA VAL A 59 4.62 24.71 2.63
C VAL A 59 3.85 23.72 3.47
N LEU A 60 2.77 24.13 4.14
CA LEU A 60 1.94 23.22 4.92
C LEU A 60 1.35 22.10 4.03
N PHE A 61 0.86 22.46 2.83
CA PHE A 61 0.36 21.51 1.85
C PHE A 61 1.46 20.52 1.42
N GLY A 62 2.60 21.06 0.97
CA GLY A 62 3.72 20.26 0.49
C GLY A 62 4.26 19.31 1.55
N LEU A 63 4.37 19.77 2.80
CA LEU A 63 4.82 18.95 3.92
C LEU A 63 3.83 17.83 4.25
N THR A 64 2.52 18.14 4.25
CA THR A 64 1.48 17.14 4.48
C THR A 64 1.48 16.07 3.39
N LEU A 65 1.60 16.48 2.12
CA LEU A 65 1.71 15.59 0.98
C LEU A 65 2.96 14.71 1.06
N ALA A 66 4.10 15.28 1.45
CA ALA A 66 5.36 14.55 1.63
C ALA A 66 5.27 13.48 2.73
N PHE A 67 4.68 13.81 3.89
CA PHE A 67 4.48 12.82 4.96
C PHE A 67 3.51 11.70 4.54
N LEU A 68 2.46 12.04 3.80
CA LEU A 68 1.53 11.04 3.31
C LEU A 68 2.18 10.11 2.28
N ALA A 69 3.04 10.66 1.40
CA ALA A 69 3.86 9.87 0.48
C ALA A 69 4.81 8.93 1.23
N ASN A 70 5.50 9.44 2.26
CA ASN A 70 6.40 8.65 3.09
C ASN A 70 5.70 7.49 3.81
N ASP A 71 4.50 7.73 4.38
CA ASP A 71 3.68 6.69 5.00
C ASP A 71 3.38 5.55 4.01
N THR A 72 3.00 5.91 2.78
CA THR A 72 2.67 4.96 1.70
C THR A 72 3.90 4.14 1.26
N TRP A 73 5.03 4.79 1.00
CA TRP A 73 6.28 4.10 0.63
C TRP A 73 6.78 3.19 1.75
N SER A 74 6.72 3.65 3.01
CA SER A 74 7.12 2.82 4.15
C SER A 74 6.24 1.57 4.30
N ALA A 75 4.93 1.66 4.03
CA ALA A 75 4.06 0.49 4.00
C ALA A 75 4.47 -0.49 2.89
N HIS A 76 4.82 0.02 1.71
CA HIS A 76 5.32 -0.79 0.59
C HIS A 76 6.63 -1.51 0.95
N ASP A 77 7.62 -0.80 1.50
CA ASP A 77 8.90 -1.39 1.90
C ASP A 77 8.74 -2.44 3.00
N ARG A 78 7.85 -2.20 3.98
CA ARG A 78 7.55 -3.21 5.01
C ARG A 78 6.90 -4.45 4.43
N ALA A 79 6.00 -4.30 3.47
CA ALA A 79 5.37 -5.42 2.78
C ALA A 79 6.40 -6.21 1.96
N MET A 80 7.29 -5.53 1.23
CA MET A 80 8.40 -6.15 0.50
C MET A 80 9.31 -6.95 1.45
N ASN A 81 9.73 -6.32 2.56
CA ASN A 81 10.58 -6.97 3.55
C ASN A 81 9.91 -8.17 4.22
N ALA A 82 8.60 -8.11 4.47
CA ALA A 82 7.83 -9.24 5.01
C ALA A 82 7.86 -10.43 4.03
N VAL A 83 7.67 -10.21 2.73
CA VAL A 83 7.75 -11.28 1.72
C VAL A 83 9.15 -11.92 1.68
N TYR A 84 10.21 -11.11 1.75
CA TYR A 84 11.58 -11.64 1.76
C TYR A 84 11.88 -12.46 3.02
N ARG A 85 11.47 -11.98 4.20
CA ARG A 85 11.68 -12.72 5.45
C ARG A 85 10.83 -13.98 5.54
N GLU A 86 9.58 -13.94 5.05
CA GLU A 86 8.73 -15.12 4.92
C GLU A 86 9.42 -16.19 4.05
N ALA A 87 9.92 -15.80 2.88
CA ALA A 87 10.64 -16.73 2.00
C ALA A 87 11.94 -17.27 2.63
N ASP A 88 12.71 -16.42 3.32
CA ASP A 88 13.95 -16.83 4.01
C ASP A 88 13.70 -17.83 5.14
N ALA A 89 12.64 -17.58 5.92
CA ALA A 89 12.20 -18.49 6.96
C ALA A 89 11.81 -19.86 6.39
N LEU A 90 11.08 -19.90 5.28
CA LEU A 90 10.74 -21.16 4.59
C LEU A 90 11.97 -21.89 4.05
N ARG A 91 12.96 -21.17 3.47
CA ARG A 91 14.24 -21.78 3.06
C ARG A 91 14.98 -22.39 4.24
N SER A 92 14.97 -21.72 5.39
CA SER A 92 15.59 -22.22 6.62
C SER A 92 14.95 -23.52 7.10
N VAL A 93 13.61 -23.60 7.11
CA VAL A 93 12.91 -24.85 7.46
C VAL A 93 13.17 -25.94 6.43
N ALA A 94 13.20 -25.61 5.14
CA ALA A 94 13.52 -26.57 4.07
C ALA A 94 14.93 -27.16 4.24
N ALA A 95 15.94 -26.33 4.50
CA ALA A 95 17.32 -26.78 4.72
C ALA A 95 17.44 -27.71 5.95
N LEU A 96 16.73 -27.41 7.04
CA LEU A 96 16.69 -28.29 8.22
C LEU A 96 15.96 -29.61 7.94
N THR A 97 14.95 -29.57 7.06
CA THR A 97 14.17 -30.74 6.67
C THR A 97 15.02 -31.79 5.96
N ASP A 98 16.10 -31.39 5.28
CA ASP A 98 17.00 -32.31 4.58
C ASP A 98 17.72 -33.30 5.49
N THR A 99 17.86 -32.94 6.77
CA THR A 99 18.45 -33.82 7.81
C THR A 99 17.49 -34.93 8.27
N LEU A 100 16.19 -34.82 7.96
CA LEU A 100 15.20 -35.81 8.36
C LEU A 100 15.29 -37.10 7.52
N PRO A 101 15.04 -38.27 8.12
CA PRO A 101 14.90 -39.51 7.37
C PRO A 101 13.57 -39.55 6.59
N ALA A 102 13.55 -40.33 5.50
CA ALA A 102 12.30 -40.71 4.85
C ALA A 102 11.49 -41.66 5.77
N PRO A 103 10.14 -41.59 5.80
CA PRO A 103 9.25 -40.78 4.97
C PRO A 103 8.93 -39.38 5.54
N LEU A 104 9.45 -39.03 6.72
CA LEU A 104 9.14 -37.78 7.41
C LEU A 104 9.62 -36.55 6.62
N ARG A 105 10.82 -36.62 6.03
CA ARG A 105 11.36 -35.60 5.13
C ARG A 105 10.38 -35.21 4.02
N THR A 106 9.84 -36.21 3.31
CA THR A 106 8.88 -36.01 2.21
C THR A 106 7.59 -35.35 2.71
N ARG A 107 7.08 -35.77 3.87
CA ARG A 107 5.86 -35.19 4.47
C ARG A 107 6.06 -33.71 4.85
N VAL A 108 7.20 -33.36 5.44
CA VAL A 108 7.50 -31.97 5.82
C VAL A 108 7.75 -31.11 4.58
N ARG A 109 8.48 -31.60 3.58
CA ARG A 109 8.65 -30.91 2.30
C ARG A 109 7.33 -30.65 1.58
N ALA A 110 6.43 -31.64 1.54
CA ALA A 110 5.10 -31.46 0.96
C ALA A 110 4.28 -30.41 1.71
N ALA A 111 4.33 -30.39 3.05
CA ALA A 111 3.67 -29.34 3.85
C ALA A 111 4.24 -27.95 3.59
N LEU A 112 5.57 -27.82 3.48
CA LEU A 112 6.26 -26.58 3.09
C LEU A 112 5.86 -26.11 1.68
N SER A 113 5.83 -27.02 0.70
CA SER A 113 5.46 -26.70 -0.67
C SER A 113 4.00 -26.26 -0.78
N ASN A 114 3.09 -26.95 -0.09
CA ASN A 114 1.68 -26.56 -0.03
C ASN A 114 1.51 -25.16 0.57
N TYR A 115 2.21 -24.87 1.68
CA TYR A 115 2.20 -23.53 2.26
C TYR A 115 2.75 -22.48 1.29
N ALA A 116 3.96 -22.66 0.76
CA ALA A 116 4.59 -21.71 -0.17
C ALA A 116 3.73 -21.45 -1.42
N THR A 117 3.17 -22.51 -2.00
CA THR A 117 2.29 -22.43 -3.19
C THR A 117 0.99 -21.69 -2.87
N SER A 118 0.40 -21.95 -1.70
CA SER A 118 -0.79 -21.21 -1.26
C SER A 118 -0.48 -19.73 -1.03
N CYS A 119 0.70 -19.37 -0.48
CA CYS A 119 1.10 -17.98 -0.32
C CYS A 119 1.23 -17.26 -1.67
N VAL A 120 1.80 -17.90 -2.68
CA VAL A 120 1.88 -17.33 -4.05
C VAL A 120 0.48 -17.08 -4.61
N ALA A 121 -0.45 -18.02 -4.41
CA ALA A 121 -1.85 -17.89 -4.83
C ALA A 121 -2.63 -16.80 -4.07
N GLU A 122 -2.10 -16.26 -2.97
CA GLU A 122 -2.76 -15.24 -2.14
C GLU A 122 -2.70 -13.83 -2.74
N TRP A 123 -1.80 -13.57 -3.70
CA TRP A 123 -1.56 -12.22 -4.24
C TRP A 123 -2.82 -11.48 -4.71
N PRO A 124 -3.70 -12.11 -5.52
CA PRO A 124 -4.95 -11.46 -5.95
C PRO A 124 -5.89 -11.11 -4.78
N TYR A 125 -5.85 -11.88 -3.69
CA TYR A 125 -6.64 -11.59 -2.49
C TYR A 125 -6.09 -10.34 -1.79
N LEU A 126 -4.77 -10.24 -1.62
CA LEU A 126 -4.14 -9.06 -1.01
C LEU A 126 -4.36 -7.79 -1.82
N ALA A 127 -4.31 -7.87 -3.14
CA ALA A 127 -4.65 -6.77 -4.03
C ALA A 127 -6.10 -6.28 -3.80
N GLN A 128 -7.00 -7.17 -3.38
CA GLN A 128 -8.39 -6.87 -3.06
C GLN A 128 -8.62 -6.59 -1.56
N ARG A 129 -7.55 -6.42 -0.76
CA ARG A 129 -7.61 -6.21 0.70
C ARG A 129 -8.28 -7.38 1.44
N ARG A 130 -8.15 -8.60 0.89
CA ARG A 130 -8.67 -9.86 1.42
C ARG A 130 -7.51 -10.78 1.80
N GLN A 131 -7.82 -11.84 2.54
CA GLN A 131 -6.88 -12.91 2.85
C GLN A 131 -7.40 -14.23 2.28
N ASN A 132 -6.49 -15.14 1.91
CA ASN A 132 -6.87 -16.48 1.51
C ASN A 132 -6.89 -17.39 2.76
N PRO A 133 -8.04 -17.96 3.16
CA PRO A 133 -8.12 -18.83 4.33
C PRO A 133 -7.32 -20.14 4.17
N GLU A 134 -7.07 -20.61 2.94
CA GLU A 134 -6.29 -21.83 2.70
C GLU A 134 -4.84 -21.67 3.15
N VAL A 135 -4.27 -20.48 3.02
CA VAL A 135 -2.88 -20.18 3.44
C VAL A 135 -2.72 -20.37 4.93
N LEU A 136 -3.70 -19.91 5.70
CA LEU A 136 -3.72 -20.08 7.15
C LEU A 136 -3.80 -21.56 7.54
N ALA A 137 -4.67 -22.33 6.86
CA ALA A 137 -4.80 -23.76 7.09
C ALA A 137 -3.49 -24.53 6.79
N HIS A 138 -2.78 -24.16 5.71
CA HIS A 138 -1.48 -24.75 5.40
C HIS A 138 -0.38 -24.33 6.38
N ALA A 139 -0.40 -23.08 6.87
CA ALA A 139 0.52 -22.62 7.92
C ALA A 139 0.33 -23.42 9.22
N ASP A 140 -0.94 -23.58 9.65
CA ASP A 140 -1.30 -24.34 10.84
C ASP A 140 -0.90 -25.82 10.70
N ALA A 141 -1.18 -26.43 9.54
CA ALA A 141 -0.80 -27.82 9.27
C ALA A 141 0.73 -28.02 9.32
N LEU A 142 1.51 -27.08 8.79
CA LEU A 142 2.97 -27.11 8.86
C LEU A 142 3.46 -27.01 10.32
N LEU A 143 2.94 -26.06 11.10
CA LEU A 143 3.31 -25.90 12.51
C LEU A 143 2.97 -27.13 13.34
N VAL A 144 1.76 -27.69 13.17
CA VAL A 144 1.33 -28.91 13.86
C VAL A 144 2.23 -30.09 13.50
N LEU A 145 2.62 -30.22 12.23
CA LEU A 145 3.53 -31.28 11.78
C LEU A 145 4.91 -31.14 12.44
N LEU A 146 5.49 -29.93 12.45
CA LEU A 146 6.80 -29.66 13.05
C LEU A 146 6.80 -29.81 14.58
N ALA A 147 5.67 -29.53 15.24
CA ALA A 147 5.50 -29.72 16.69
C ALA A 147 5.37 -31.20 17.09
N GLY A 148 5.18 -32.09 16.13
CA GLY A 148 5.01 -33.52 16.38
C GLY A 148 6.26 -34.16 17.00
N ARG A 149 6.05 -35.06 17.96
CA ARG A 149 7.11 -35.84 18.61
C ARG A 149 8.01 -36.61 17.64
N THR A 150 7.47 -37.02 16.49
CA THR A 150 8.25 -37.68 15.43
C THR A 150 9.34 -36.80 14.83
N VAL A 151 9.11 -35.48 14.73
CA VAL A 151 10.12 -34.52 14.28
C VAL A 151 11.15 -34.27 15.38
N GLU A 152 10.73 -34.20 16.65
CA GLU A 152 11.64 -34.12 17.80
C GLU A 152 12.62 -35.30 17.82
N GLU A 153 12.10 -36.52 17.70
CA GLU A 153 12.89 -37.75 17.76
C GLU A 153 13.85 -37.87 16.57
N ALA A 154 13.46 -37.40 15.39
CA ALA A 154 14.25 -37.50 14.16
C ALA A 154 15.30 -36.37 14.01
N ALA A 155 14.95 -35.13 14.31
CA ALA A 155 15.82 -33.96 14.14
C ALA A 155 16.64 -33.64 15.41
N GLY A 156 16.15 -34.08 16.57
CA GLY A 156 16.59 -33.60 17.86
C GLY A 156 15.91 -32.29 18.28
N ARG A 157 15.79 -32.08 19.60
CA ARG A 157 15.08 -30.94 20.21
C ARG A 157 15.51 -29.57 19.68
N ASN A 158 16.81 -29.34 19.53
CA ASN A 158 17.32 -28.02 19.10
C ASN A 158 16.94 -27.71 17.64
N ALA A 159 17.05 -28.71 16.75
CA ALA A 159 16.69 -28.53 15.34
C ALA A 159 15.18 -28.34 15.18
N GLN A 160 14.36 -29.14 15.89
CA GLN A 160 12.91 -28.98 15.89
C GLN A 160 12.50 -27.60 16.42
N ALA A 161 13.10 -27.14 17.52
CA ALA A 161 12.81 -25.81 18.08
C ALA A 161 13.13 -24.70 17.08
N LEU A 162 14.25 -24.80 16.35
CA LEU A 162 14.60 -23.86 15.30
C LEU A 162 13.63 -23.93 14.10
N MET A 163 13.20 -25.13 13.68
CA MET A 163 12.20 -25.30 12.62
C MET A 163 10.87 -24.64 13.01
N LEU A 164 10.41 -24.86 14.24
CA LEU A 164 9.19 -24.25 14.78
C LEU A 164 9.30 -22.73 14.85
N ALA A 165 10.43 -22.20 15.34
CA ALA A 165 10.67 -20.76 15.40
C ALA A 165 10.59 -20.14 13.99
N ARG A 166 11.29 -20.71 13.02
CA ARG A 166 11.27 -20.21 11.62
C ARG A 166 9.91 -20.35 10.97
N ALA A 167 9.18 -21.45 11.19
CA ALA A 167 7.81 -21.59 10.70
C ALA A 167 6.86 -20.56 11.33
N SER A 168 7.06 -20.23 12.61
CA SER A 168 6.31 -19.17 13.30
C SER A 168 6.66 -17.78 12.76
N ASP A 169 7.94 -17.51 12.47
CA ASP A 169 8.37 -16.26 11.85
C ASP A 169 7.73 -16.08 10.47
N ALA A 170 7.71 -17.14 9.64
CA ALA A 170 7.04 -17.11 8.33
C ALA A 170 5.56 -16.74 8.44
N ARG A 171 4.85 -17.33 9.41
CA ARG A 171 3.45 -16.99 9.70
C ARG A 171 3.29 -15.54 10.13
N ALA A 172 4.15 -15.04 11.03
CA ALA A 172 4.11 -13.66 11.49
C ALA A 172 4.36 -12.65 10.37
N ASP A 173 5.32 -12.93 9.48
CA ASP A 173 5.58 -12.10 8.30
C ASP A 173 4.41 -12.14 7.29
N ARG A 174 3.76 -13.30 7.12
CA ARG A 174 2.52 -13.41 6.32
C ARG A 174 1.40 -12.57 6.92
N ASP A 175 1.18 -12.64 8.23
CA ASP A 175 0.16 -11.86 8.92
C ASP A 175 0.44 -10.34 8.81
N LEU A 176 1.70 -9.93 8.87
CA LEU A 176 2.12 -8.55 8.62
C LEU A 176 1.79 -8.11 7.18
N ARG A 177 2.08 -8.95 6.18
CA ARG A 177 1.73 -8.71 4.78
C ARG A 177 0.21 -8.56 4.60
N VAL A 178 -0.59 -9.44 5.21
CA VAL A 178 -2.06 -9.34 5.20
C VAL A 178 -2.53 -8.04 5.85
N ALA A 179 -2.00 -7.68 7.02
CA ALA A 179 -2.36 -6.45 7.72
C ALA A 179 -2.03 -5.18 6.90
N LEU A 180 -0.88 -5.16 6.22
CA LEU A 180 -0.49 -4.06 5.34
C LEU A 180 -1.42 -3.94 4.12
N SER A 181 -1.86 -5.07 3.55
CA SER A 181 -2.86 -5.06 2.46
C SER A 181 -4.22 -4.49 2.89
N GLN A 182 -4.59 -4.68 4.16
CA GLN A 182 -5.86 -4.22 4.73
C GLN A 182 -5.79 -2.79 5.29
N THR A 183 -4.62 -2.14 5.27
CA THR A 183 -4.47 -0.79 5.79
C THR A 183 -5.25 0.19 4.91
N HIS A 184 -6.35 0.73 5.44
CA HIS A 184 -7.22 1.64 4.70
C HIS A 184 -6.60 3.03 4.58
N VAL A 185 -6.86 3.66 3.45
CA VAL A 185 -6.62 5.08 3.21
C VAL A 185 -7.38 5.86 4.29
N ASN A 186 -6.69 6.47 5.26
CA ASN A 186 -7.35 7.19 6.35
C ASN A 186 -8.07 8.43 5.78
N PRO A 187 -9.41 8.45 5.69
CA PRO A 187 -10.14 9.50 4.98
C PRO A 187 -9.88 10.88 5.58
N LEU A 188 -9.58 10.97 6.88
CA LEU A 188 -9.30 12.23 7.56
C LEU A 188 -7.96 12.83 7.12
N LYS A 189 -6.91 12.02 6.97
CA LYS A 189 -5.60 12.48 6.47
C LYS A 189 -5.72 13.05 5.05
N TRP A 190 -6.47 12.36 4.20
CA TRP A 190 -6.69 12.75 2.81
C TRP A 190 -7.61 13.97 2.67
N LEU A 191 -8.65 14.06 3.48
CA LEU A 191 -9.51 15.24 3.54
C LEU A 191 -8.74 16.46 4.02
N GLY A 192 -7.88 16.32 5.03
CA GLY A 192 -7.00 17.38 5.49
C GLY A 192 -6.03 17.87 4.41
N MET A 193 -5.38 16.95 3.70
CA MET A 193 -4.51 17.27 2.56
C MET A 193 -5.28 17.96 1.42
N ALA A 194 -6.45 17.45 1.06
CA ALA A 194 -7.29 18.02 0.01
C ALA A 194 -7.80 19.42 0.37
N PHE A 195 -8.22 19.62 1.63
CA PHE A 195 -8.60 20.92 2.15
C PHE A 195 -7.43 21.91 2.08
N LEU A 196 -6.24 21.48 2.50
CA LEU A 196 -5.06 22.33 2.48
C LEU A 196 -4.65 22.70 1.05
N GLY A 197 -4.71 21.75 0.10
CA GLY A 197 -4.48 22.01 -1.32
C GLY A 197 -5.52 22.98 -1.91
N PHE A 198 -6.80 22.83 -1.53
CA PHE A 198 -7.86 23.77 -1.93
C PHE A 198 -7.58 25.18 -1.41
N ILE A 199 -7.22 25.31 -0.13
CA ILE A 199 -6.85 26.60 0.46
C ILE A 199 -5.60 27.19 -0.21
N THR A 200 -4.62 26.36 -0.63
CA THR A 200 -3.49 26.83 -1.43
C THR A 200 -3.93 27.41 -2.78
N LEU A 201 -4.83 26.74 -3.50
CA LEU A 201 -5.39 27.26 -4.76
C LEU A 201 -6.09 28.62 -4.55
N VAL A 202 -6.90 28.73 -3.50
CA VAL A 202 -7.59 29.99 -3.13
C VAL A 202 -6.58 31.08 -2.80
N SER A 203 -5.53 30.76 -2.04
CA SER A 203 -4.49 31.71 -1.65
C SER A 203 -3.71 32.25 -2.86
N ILE A 204 -3.35 31.38 -3.80
CA ILE A 204 -2.68 31.77 -5.05
C ILE A 204 -3.57 32.73 -5.85
N ALA A 205 -4.86 32.44 -5.93
CA ALA A 205 -5.82 33.25 -6.65
C ALA A 205 -6.06 34.62 -5.97
N ALA A 206 -6.15 34.65 -4.64
CA ALA A 206 -6.34 35.87 -3.84
C ALA A 206 -5.22 36.91 -4.05
N VAL A 207 -3.97 36.46 -4.15
CA VAL A 207 -2.81 37.35 -4.40
C VAL A 207 -2.83 37.97 -5.80
N HIS A 208 -3.51 37.34 -6.75
CA HIS A 208 -3.55 37.76 -8.15
C HIS A 208 -4.93 38.31 -8.58
N LEU A 209 -5.78 38.72 -7.62
CA LEU A 209 -7.14 39.20 -7.88
C LEU A 209 -7.22 40.31 -8.94
N GLU A 210 -6.22 41.21 -8.98
CA GLU A 210 -6.16 42.31 -9.95
C GLU A 210 -5.76 41.86 -11.37
N ARG A 211 -5.14 40.67 -11.49
CA ARG A 211 -4.61 40.13 -12.75
C ARG A 211 -5.17 38.72 -12.99
N PRO A 212 -6.45 38.60 -13.41
CA PRO A 212 -7.15 37.31 -13.46
C PRO A 212 -6.50 36.30 -14.41
N ARG A 213 -5.80 36.74 -15.47
CA ARG A 213 -5.03 35.86 -16.35
C ARG A 213 -3.80 35.28 -15.65
N ALA A 214 -3.09 36.09 -14.86
CA ALA A 214 -1.96 35.63 -14.06
C ALA A 214 -2.42 34.71 -12.93
N ALA A 215 -3.55 35.02 -12.29
CA ALA A 215 -4.19 34.14 -11.30
C ALA A 215 -4.47 32.75 -11.89
N PHE A 216 -5.11 32.69 -13.06
CA PHE A 216 -5.40 31.43 -13.74
C PHE A 216 -4.14 30.63 -14.01
N ALA A 217 -3.12 31.26 -14.60
CA ALA A 217 -1.87 30.59 -14.93
C ALA A 217 -1.20 30.02 -13.67
N ALA A 218 -1.14 30.78 -12.57
CA ALA A 218 -0.53 30.34 -11.32
C ALA A 218 -1.31 29.18 -10.66
N VAL A 219 -2.65 29.30 -10.58
CA VAL A 219 -3.51 28.24 -10.02
C VAL A 219 -3.42 26.97 -10.87
N LEU A 220 -3.43 27.09 -12.20
CA LEU A 220 -3.34 25.95 -13.11
C LEU A 220 -1.98 25.26 -13.00
N LEU A 221 -0.87 26.01 -12.95
CA LEU A 221 0.46 25.42 -12.76
C LEU A 221 0.56 24.65 -11.44
N PHE A 222 0.05 25.23 -10.35
CA PHE A 222 0.02 24.53 -9.06
C PHE A 222 -0.88 23.28 -9.12
N ALA A 223 -2.07 23.37 -9.71
CA ALA A 223 -2.98 22.25 -9.86
C ALA A 223 -2.35 21.09 -10.66
N LEU A 224 -1.67 21.40 -11.78
CA LEU A 224 -0.99 20.42 -12.61
C LEU A 224 0.23 19.79 -11.93
N ALA A 225 0.83 20.43 -10.93
CA ALA A 225 1.88 19.83 -10.11
C ALA A 225 1.30 19.00 -8.94
N ALA A 226 0.32 19.55 -8.22
CA ALA A 226 -0.22 18.99 -7.00
C ALA A 226 -1.11 17.77 -7.25
N ALA A 227 -2.04 17.85 -8.23
CA ALA A 227 -3.03 16.80 -8.45
C ALA A 227 -2.41 15.46 -8.90
N PRO A 228 -1.47 15.42 -9.87
CA PRO A 228 -0.81 14.17 -10.22
C PRO A 228 0.01 13.60 -9.07
N THR A 229 0.69 14.45 -8.28
CA THR A 229 1.46 14.00 -7.11
C THR A 229 0.56 13.34 -6.07
N ALA A 230 -0.56 13.97 -5.73
CA ALA A 230 -1.55 13.39 -4.82
C ALA A 230 -2.16 12.08 -5.37
N ALA A 231 -2.44 12.03 -6.68
CA ALA A 231 -2.96 10.84 -7.33
C ALA A 231 -1.99 9.66 -7.25
N ILE A 232 -0.69 9.87 -7.47
CA ILE A 232 0.35 8.83 -7.35
C ILE A 232 0.37 8.25 -5.94
N VAL A 233 0.39 9.11 -4.91
CA VAL A 233 0.41 8.67 -3.50
C VAL A 233 -0.83 7.83 -3.16
N LEU A 234 -1.97 8.15 -3.77
CA LEU A 234 -3.24 7.48 -3.51
C LEU A 234 -3.32 6.11 -4.19
N VAL A 235 -2.85 6.02 -5.43
CA VAL A 235 -2.79 4.75 -6.19
C VAL A 235 -1.90 3.74 -5.48
N GLN A 236 -0.85 4.20 -4.80
CA GLN A 236 0.09 3.33 -4.09
C GLN A 236 -0.38 2.90 -2.68
N GLY A 237 -1.61 3.24 -2.29
CA GLY A 237 -2.14 2.98 -0.94
C GLY A 237 -2.35 1.51 -0.54
N ASN A 238 -2.22 0.56 -1.47
CA ASN A 238 -2.09 -0.87 -1.18
C ASN A 238 -0.79 -1.41 -1.83
N PRO A 239 0.15 -1.96 -1.04
CA PRO A 239 1.41 -2.49 -1.57
C PRO A 239 1.26 -3.60 -2.63
N PHE A 240 0.11 -4.28 -2.69
CA PHE A 240 -0.12 -5.43 -3.57
C PHE A 240 -0.93 -5.10 -4.83
N GLN A 241 -1.26 -3.82 -5.06
CA GLN A 241 -1.98 -3.37 -6.25
C GLN A 241 -1.01 -2.92 -7.35
N ASP A 242 -1.36 -3.20 -8.60
CA ASP A 242 -0.66 -2.68 -9.78
C ASP A 242 -0.78 -1.15 -9.86
N PRO A 243 0.21 -0.45 -10.45
CA PRO A 243 1.33 -0.96 -11.25
C PRO A 243 2.63 -1.22 -10.47
N THR A 244 2.72 -0.79 -9.22
CA THR A 244 3.94 -0.94 -8.39
C THR A 244 3.70 -1.96 -7.29
N SER A 245 3.21 -3.15 -7.63
CA SER A 245 2.92 -4.18 -6.63
C SER A 245 4.20 -4.82 -6.09
N VAL A 246 4.24 -5.12 -4.79
CA VAL A 246 5.20 -6.07 -4.20
C VAL A 246 4.99 -7.43 -4.87
N THR A 247 6.05 -8.06 -5.35
CA THR A 247 5.95 -9.30 -6.15
C THR A 247 6.06 -10.57 -5.30
N PRO A 248 5.42 -11.70 -5.69
CA PRO A 248 5.56 -13.00 -5.03
C PRO A 248 6.88 -13.73 -5.29
N LYS A 249 7.75 -13.18 -6.14
CA LYS A 249 8.99 -13.84 -6.64
C LYS A 249 9.83 -14.56 -5.58
N PRO A 250 10.06 -13.99 -4.36
CA PRO A 250 10.84 -14.70 -3.35
C PRO A 250 10.19 -16.01 -2.90
N LEU A 251 8.87 -16.05 -2.79
CA LEU A 251 8.09 -17.24 -2.42
C LEU A 251 7.92 -18.21 -3.58
N GLU A 252 7.76 -17.70 -4.81
CA GLU A 252 7.77 -18.53 -6.03
C GLU A 252 9.07 -19.31 -6.14
N ALA A 253 10.22 -18.68 -5.88
CA ALA A 253 11.51 -19.35 -5.89
C ALA A 253 11.59 -20.48 -4.84
N VAL A 254 10.96 -20.31 -3.68
CA VAL A 254 10.90 -21.36 -2.65
C VAL A 254 10.00 -22.51 -3.09
N SER A 255 8.79 -22.20 -3.59
CA SER A 255 7.85 -23.22 -4.10
C SER A 255 8.48 -24.03 -5.24
N GLN A 256 9.12 -23.37 -6.21
CA GLN A 256 9.82 -24.03 -7.31
C GLN A 256 10.97 -24.92 -6.83
N ALA A 257 11.82 -24.42 -5.91
CA ALA A 257 12.92 -25.21 -5.35
C ALA A 257 12.43 -26.47 -4.62
N LEU A 258 11.33 -26.38 -3.87
CA LEU A 258 10.74 -27.52 -3.18
C LEU A 258 10.15 -28.56 -4.14
N ASN A 259 9.55 -28.12 -5.26
CA ASN A 259 8.93 -29.00 -6.25
C ASN A 259 9.93 -29.68 -7.20
N MET A 260 11.15 -29.14 -7.37
CA MET A 260 12.19 -29.71 -8.24
C MET A 260 12.99 -30.85 -7.59
N MET A 261 12.85 -31.06 -6.27
CA MET A 261 13.66 -32.01 -5.49
C MET A 261 12.93 -33.31 -5.14
N ASP A 262 11.72 -33.50 -5.68
CA ASP A 262 10.91 -34.73 -5.60
C ASP A 262 11.02 -35.52 -6.92
#